data_AF-A0A7S2R4S4-F1
#
_entry.id   AF-A0A7S2R4S4-F1
#
_cell.length_a   1.000
_cell.length_b   1.000
_cell.length_c   1.000
_cell.angle_alpha   90.00
_cell.angle_beta   90.00
_cell.angle_gamma   90.00
#
_symmetry.space_group_name_H-M   'P 1'
#
loop_
_entity.id
_entity.type
_entity.pdbx_description
1 polymer ?
#
loop_
_entity_poly.entity_id
_entity_poly.type
_entity_poly.pdbx_seq_one_letter_code
_entity_poly.pdbx_strand_id
1 'polypeptide(L)'
;MTFQLQHVKSGLFLTAHEEAAPHDPECRGLELEAGTSAACFKFMPRFKAQTEGSIVYYTQPITIESVKQRGMFIHTSQAVYHTLPDLHNPTLPKGLQFGKQFELNLSPQYSTLL
;
A
#
# COMPACT_ATOMS: atom_id res chain seq x y z
N MET A 1 3.82 -15.47 -7.53
CA MET A 1 2.43 -15.65 -7.05
C MET A 1 1.73 -14.30 -7.00
N THR A 2 0.46 -14.21 -7.42
CA THR A 2 -0.32 -12.94 -7.42
C THR A 2 -1.50 -13.04 -6.46
N PHE A 3 -1.87 -11.91 -5.85
CA PHE A 3 -3.02 -11.81 -4.95
C PHE A 3 -3.78 -10.50 -5.18
N GLN A 4 -4.98 -10.40 -4.60
CA GLN A 4 -5.79 -9.17 -4.59
C GLN A 4 -6.01 -8.72 -3.14
N LEU A 5 -6.02 -7.41 -2.92
CA LEU A 5 -6.24 -6.82 -1.59
C LEU A 5 -7.70 -6.40 -1.47
N GLN A 6 -8.48 -7.13 -0.66
CA GLN A 6 -9.89 -6.80 -0.43
C GLN A 6 -10.04 -5.93 0.83
N HIS A 7 -10.79 -4.84 0.70
CA HIS A 7 -11.27 -4.07 1.83
C HIS A 7 -12.44 -4.81 2.49
N VAL A 8 -12.20 -5.36 3.68
CA VAL A 8 -13.13 -6.26 4.38
C VAL A 8 -14.52 -5.64 4.57
N LYS A 9 -14.62 -4.35 4.90
CA LYS A 9 -15.90 -3.71 5.21
C LYS A 9 -16.78 -3.50 3.98
N SER A 10 -16.20 -3.07 2.85
CA SER A 10 -16.97 -2.83 1.62
C SER A 10 -17.03 -4.03 0.69
N GLY A 11 -16.16 -5.02 0.89
CA GLY A 11 -15.99 -6.16 -0.03
C GLY A 11 -15.33 -5.79 -1.36
N LEU A 12 -14.94 -4.53 -1.55
CA LEU A 12 -14.28 -4.04 -2.76
C LEU A 12 -12.78 -4.33 -2.71
N PHE A 13 -12.14 -4.31 -3.87
CA PHE A 13 -10.73 -4.59 -4.04
C PHE A 13 -9.96 -3.32 -4.35
N LEU A 14 -8.73 -3.23 -3.84
CA LEU A 14 -7.80 -2.16 -4.18
C LEU A 14 -7.36 -2.33 -5.63
N THR A 15 -7.60 -1.32 -6.47
CA THR A 15 -7.40 -1.37 -7.92
C THR A 15 -6.47 -0.25 -8.36
N ALA A 16 -5.55 -0.55 -9.29
CA ALA A 16 -4.60 0.40 -9.84
C ALA A 16 -5.11 1.13 -11.10
N HIS A 17 -5.01 2.46 -11.07
CA HIS A 17 -5.48 3.36 -12.13
C HIS A 17 -4.31 4.04 -12.86
N GLU A 18 -4.48 4.34 -14.14
CA GLU A 18 -3.44 5.02 -14.91
C GLU A 18 -3.45 6.53 -14.64
N GLU A 19 -4.55 7.04 -14.12
CA GLU A 19 -4.72 8.40 -13.68
C GLU A 19 -3.78 8.74 -12.51
N ALA A 20 -3.36 10.01 -12.47
CA ALA A 20 -2.52 10.50 -11.39
C ALA A 20 -3.28 10.47 -10.05
N ALA A 21 -2.56 10.22 -8.96
CA ALA A 21 -3.15 10.31 -7.64
C ALA A 21 -3.61 11.75 -7.36
N PRO A 22 -4.77 11.97 -6.70
CA PRO A 22 -5.31 13.31 -6.47
C PRO A 22 -4.36 14.23 -5.70
N HIS A 23 -3.59 13.67 -4.76
CA HIS A 23 -2.73 14.43 -3.87
C HIS A 23 -1.22 14.26 -4.15
N ASP A 24 -0.84 13.29 -4.99
CA ASP A 24 0.54 13.09 -5.46
C ASP A 24 0.55 12.95 -7.00
N PRO A 25 0.62 14.05 -7.76
CA PRO A 25 0.48 14.02 -9.23
C PRO A 25 1.56 13.19 -9.96
N GLU A 26 2.69 12.94 -9.31
CA GLU A 26 3.78 12.10 -9.81
C GLU A 26 3.53 10.60 -9.60
N CYS A 27 2.53 10.25 -8.80
CA CYS A 27 2.12 8.88 -8.49
C CYS A 27 0.83 8.51 -9.23
N ARG A 28 0.54 7.22 -9.31
CA ARG A 28 -0.71 6.69 -9.84
C ARG A 28 -1.72 6.42 -8.73
N GLY A 29 -2.98 6.67 -9.01
CA GLY A 29 -4.07 6.49 -8.06
C GLY A 29 -4.38 5.01 -7.77
N LEU A 30 -4.83 4.75 -6.54
CA LEU A 30 -5.49 3.50 -6.17
C LEU A 30 -6.90 3.78 -5.65
N GLU A 31 -7.87 3.00 -6.12
CA GLU A 31 -9.27 3.13 -5.69
C GLU A 31 -9.85 1.77 -5.29
N LEU A 32 -11.02 1.80 -4.65
CA LEU A 32 -11.75 0.59 -4.27
C LEU A 32 -12.83 0.30 -5.31
N GLU A 33 -12.71 -0.83 -6.00
CA GLU A 33 -13.64 -1.24 -7.07
C GLU A 33 -14.10 -2.69 -6.95
N ALA A 34 -15.03 -3.11 -7.80
CA ALA A 34 -15.28 -4.53 -8.02
C ALA A 34 -13.99 -5.20 -8.56
N GLY A 35 -13.73 -6.45 -8.18
CA GLY A 35 -12.46 -7.11 -8.49
C GLY A 35 -12.17 -7.14 -10.00
N THR A 36 -11.04 -6.56 -10.41
CA THR A 36 -10.56 -6.56 -11.80
C THR A 36 -9.14 -7.12 -11.91
N SER A 37 -8.64 -7.30 -13.14
CA SER A 37 -7.23 -7.65 -13.38
C SER A 37 -6.25 -6.56 -12.92
N ALA A 38 -6.71 -5.31 -12.78
CA ALA A 38 -5.94 -4.20 -12.26
C ALA A 38 -5.81 -4.21 -10.72
N ALA A 39 -6.56 -5.08 -10.03
CA ALA A 39 -6.45 -5.33 -8.59
C ALA A 39 -5.43 -6.42 -8.22
N CYS A 40 -4.66 -6.91 -9.20
CA CYS A 40 -3.66 -7.96 -8.99
C CYS A 40 -2.31 -7.36 -8.60
N PHE A 41 -1.75 -7.87 -7.49
CA PHE A 41 -0.46 -7.46 -6.96
C PHE A 41 0.47 -8.65 -6.73
N LYS A 42 1.76 -8.35 -6.60
CA LYS A 42 2.80 -9.28 -6.21
C LYS A 42 3.40 -8.92 -4.87
N PHE A 43 3.77 -9.96 -4.16
CA PHE A 43 4.54 -9.86 -2.94
C PHE A 43 6.01 -9.69 -3.31
N MET A 44 6.65 -8.66 -2.77
CA MET A 44 8.08 -8.46 -2.88
C MET A 44 8.68 -8.39 -1.47
N PRO A 45 9.56 -9.33 -1.10
CA PRO A 45 10.22 -9.26 0.20
C PRO A 45 11.05 -7.99 0.28
N ARG A 46 10.96 -7.28 1.42
CA ARG A 46 11.72 -6.04 1.63
C ARG A 46 13.20 -6.30 1.86
N PHE A 47 13.55 -7.45 2.43
CA PHE A 47 14.93 -7.80 2.79
C PHE A 47 15.53 -8.81 1.81
N LYS A 48 16.78 -8.56 1.40
CA LYS A 48 17.53 -9.41 0.44
C LYS A 48 17.67 -10.88 0.86
N ALA A 49 17.51 -11.19 2.14
CA ALA A 49 17.58 -12.55 2.67
C ALA A 49 16.33 -13.39 2.34
N GLN A 50 15.27 -12.78 1.83
CA GLN A 50 14.03 -13.47 1.44
C GLN A 50 13.83 -13.36 -0.07
N THR A 51 13.30 -14.42 -0.67
CA THR A 51 12.99 -14.51 -2.10
C THR A 51 11.48 -14.66 -2.32
N GLU A 52 10.99 -14.39 -3.54
CA GLU A 52 9.60 -14.68 -3.91
C GLU A 52 9.26 -16.14 -3.59
N GLY A 53 8.14 -16.38 -2.91
CA GLY A 53 7.73 -17.71 -2.46
C GLY A 53 8.24 -18.12 -1.07
N SER A 54 9.04 -17.29 -0.42
CA SER A 54 9.43 -17.49 0.98
C SER A 54 8.22 -17.33 1.92
N ILE A 55 8.25 -18.02 3.07
CA ILE A 55 7.25 -17.83 4.13
C ILE A 55 7.41 -16.43 4.69
N VAL A 56 6.31 -15.69 4.73
CA VAL A 56 6.22 -14.35 5.31
C VAL A 56 5.59 -14.48 6.68
N TYR A 57 6.33 -14.11 7.70
CA TYR A 57 5.79 -14.11 9.06
C TYR A 57 4.93 -12.87 9.27
N TYR A 58 3.91 -13.02 10.11
CA TYR A 58 3.16 -11.87 10.62
C TYR A 58 4.13 -10.82 11.18
N THR A 59 3.75 -9.55 11.06
CA THR A 59 4.54 -8.36 11.45
C THR A 59 5.81 -8.07 10.65
N GLN A 60 6.17 -8.88 9.66
CA GLN A 60 7.28 -8.53 8.76
C GLN A 60 6.84 -7.44 7.77
N PRO A 61 7.70 -6.43 7.51
CA PRO A 61 7.42 -5.42 6.50
C PRO A 61 7.61 -6.02 5.09
N ILE A 62 6.72 -5.64 4.20
CA ILE A 62 6.62 -6.21 2.86
C ILE A 62 6.48 -5.08 1.85
N THR A 63 6.89 -5.33 0.61
CA THR A 63 6.63 -4.43 -0.50
C THR A 63 5.59 -5.08 -1.40
N ILE A 64 4.66 -4.27 -1.92
CA ILE A 64 3.59 -4.75 -2.79
C ILE A 64 3.72 -4.05 -4.14
N GLU A 65 3.89 -4.83 -5.20
CA GLU A 65 4.03 -4.34 -6.57
C GLU A 65 2.75 -4.57 -7.37
N SER A 66 2.36 -3.61 -8.21
CA SER A 66 1.26 -3.81 -9.17
C SER A 66 1.66 -4.76 -10.30
N VAL A 67 0.82 -5.75 -10.61
CA VAL A 67 1.03 -6.63 -11.77
C VAL A 67 0.77 -5.87 -13.08
N LYS A 68 -0.24 -5.00 -13.09
CA LYS A 68 -0.63 -4.20 -14.26
C LYS A 68 0.40 -3.10 -14.53
N GLN A 69 0.87 -2.42 -13.50
CA GLN A 69 1.84 -1.33 -13.57
C GLN A 69 3.20 -1.78 -13.03
N ARG A 70 3.93 -2.55 -13.85
CA ARG A 70 5.23 -3.13 -13.48
C ARG A 70 6.20 -2.05 -13.00
N GLY A 71 6.94 -2.35 -11.94
CA GLY A 71 7.89 -1.43 -11.33
C GLY A 71 7.25 -0.34 -10.45
N MET A 72 5.93 -0.37 -10.26
CA MET A 72 5.24 0.53 -9.33
C MET A 72 4.77 -0.22 -8.08
N PHE A 73 4.98 0.43 -6.94
CA PHE A 73 4.80 -0.13 -5.60
C PHE A 73 3.84 0.71 -4.78
N ILE A 74 3.06 0.04 -3.94
CA ILE A 74 2.11 0.69 -3.04
C ILE A 74 2.88 1.42 -1.94
N HIS A 75 2.55 2.68 -1.72
CA HIS A 75 3.01 3.47 -0.58
C HIS A 75 1.88 4.39 -0.07
N THR A 76 2.13 5.08 1.03
CA THR A 76 1.19 6.06 1.60
C THR A 76 1.59 7.47 1.18
N SER A 77 0.62 8.31 0.80
CA SER A 77 0.87 9.68 0.36
C SER A 77 1.47 10.58 1.45
N GLN A 78 2.65 11.17 1.24
CA GLN A 78 3.19 12.11 2.24
C GLN A 78 2.43 13.45 2.28
N ALA A 79 1.88 13.88 1.13
CA ALA A 79 1.17 15.14 0.99
C ALA A 79 -0.06 15.24 1.91
N VAL A 80 -0.71 14.11 2.19
CA VAL A 80 -1.86 14.03 3.11
C VAL A 80 -1.44 13.76 4.57
N TYR A 81 -0.21 13.27 4.82
CA TYR A 81 0.19 12.71 6.12
C TYR A 81 1.33 13.42 6.85
N HIS A 82 1.78 14.62 6.43
CA HIS A 82 2.81 15.39 7.14
C HIS A 82 2.47 15.80 8.60
N THR A 83 1.24 15.53 9.06
CA THR A 83 0.75 15.79 10.43
C THR A 83 0.14 14.55 11.09
N LEU A 84 0.81 13.40 11.00
CA LEU A 84 0.47 12.29 11.90
C LEU A 84 1.02 12.60 13.30
N PRO A 85 0.17 12.64 14.36
CA PRO A 85 0.69 12.66 15.72
C PRO A 85 1.50 11.39 15.92
N ASP A 86 2.68 11.56 16.51
CA ASP A 86 3.64 10.51 16.84
C ASP A 86 2.92 9.20 17.21
N LEU A 87 3.23 8.11 16.49
CA LEU A 87 2.67 6.77 16.73
C LEU A 87 2.98 6.26 18.14
N HIS A 88 3.90 6.93 18.86
CA HIS A 88 4.20 6.68 20.26
C HIS A 88 3.38 7.50 21.26
N ASN A 89 2.42 8.33 20.82
CA ASN A 89 1.61 9.13 21.74
C ASN A 89 0.64 8.23 22.55
N PRO A 90 0.84 8.07 23.88
CA PRO A 90 0.07 7.14 24.71
C PRO A 90 -1.37 7.61 24.97
N THR A 91 -1.74 8.83 24.54
CA THR A 91 -3.08 9.41 24.78
C THR A 91 -4.08 9.17 23.65
N LEU A 92 -3.68 8.53 22.55
CA LEU A 92 -4.60 8.22 21.45
C LEU A 92 -5.58 7.09 21.84
N PRO A 93 -6.89 7.24 21.59
CA PRO A 93 -7.87 6.19 21.86
C PRO A 93 -7.54 4.90 21.10
N LYS A 94 -7.63 3.73 21.76
CA LYS A 94 -7.27 2.41 21.18
C LYS A 94 -7.99 2.10 19.85
N GLY A 95 -9.19 2.64 19.63
CA GLY A 95 -9.95 2.51 18.38
C GLY A 95 -9.52 3.45 17.24
N LEU A 96 -8.68 4.46 17.52
CA LEU A 96 -8.03 5.30 16.51
C LEU A 96 -6.61 4.81 16.14
N GLN A 97 -6.13 3.73 16.78
CA GLN A 97 -4.99 2.95 16.32
C GLN A 97 -5.35 2.08 15.09
N PHE A 98 -6.65 1.84 14.87
CA PHE A 98 -7.19 1.09 13.75
C PHE A 98 -8.28 1.91 13.05
N GLY A 99 -7.91 2.56 11.95
CA GLY A 99 -8.86 3.20 11.04
C GLY A 99 -8.74 4.72 11.00
N LYS A 100 -7.64 5.23 10.44
CA LYS A 100 -7.69 6.47 9.66
C LYS A 100 -7.74 6.07 8.18
N GLN A 101 -8.46 6.84 7.38
CA GLN A 101 -8.53 6.65 5.94
C GLN A 101 -7.13 6.91 5.36
N PHE A 102 -6.53 5.89 4.76
CA PHE A 102 -5.23 5.98 4.11
C PHE A 102 -5.42 6.08 2.60
N GLU A 103 -4.89 7.14 2.00
CA GLU A 103 -4.66 7.18 0.56
C GLU A 103 -3.41 6.37 0.28
N LEU A 104 -3.60 5.34 -0.53
CA LEU A 104 -2.53 4.50 -1.03
C LEU A 104 -2.27 4.92 -2.47
N ASN A 105 -1.01 5.09 -2.82
CA ASN A 105 -0.58 5.48 -4.17
C ASN A 105 0.42 4.47 -4.71
N LEU A 106 0.56 4.43 -6.04
CA LEU A 106 1.57 3.64 -6.74
C LEU A 106 2.69 4.54 -7.24
N SER A 107 3.93 4.22 -6.89
CA SER A 107 5.12 4.92 -7.39
C SER A 107 6.26 3.94 -7.70
N PRO A 108 7.25 4.34 -8.50
CA PRO A 108 8.55 3.66 -8.50
C PRO A 108 9.12 3.52 -7.08
N GLN A 109 9.98 2.52 -6.85
CA GLN A 109 10.50 2.20 -5.52
C GLN A 109 11.20 3.41 -4.88
N TYR A 110 10.63 3.98 -3.81
CA TYR A 110 11.31 5.00 -3.02
C TYR A 110 12.48 4.36 -2.27
N SER A 111 13.70 4.79 -2.60
CA SER A 111 14.87 4.56 -1.76
C SER A 111 14.72 5.40 -0.49
N THR A 112 14.03 4.90 0.52
CA THR A 112 14.31 5.35 1.89
C THR A 112 15.70 4.83 2.23
N LEU A 113 16.72 5.67 1.98
CA LEU A 113 17.99 5.58 2.68
C LEU A 113 17.64 5.55 4.18
N LEU A 114 17.93 4.42 4.82
CA LEU A 114 18.03 4.32 6.27
C LEU A 114 19.18 5.20 6.74
#